data_AF-A0A7K4NMD6-F1
#
_entry.id   AF-A0A7K4NMD6-F1
#
_cell.length_a   1.000
_cell.length_b   1.000
_cell.length_c   1.000
_cell.angle_alpha   90.00
_cell.angle_beta   90.00
_cell.angle_gamma   90.00
#
_symmetry.space_group_name_H-M   'P 1'
#
loop_
_entity.id
_entity.type
_entity.pdbx_description
1 polymer ?
#
loop_
_entity_poly.entity_id
_entity_poly.type
_entity_poly.pdbx_seq_one_letter_code
_entity_poly.pdbx_strand_id
1 'polypeptide(L)'
;KMPITAVCAFIGALTIMGIPPTSGFMGEWMLFYGVLETALEEGDDLRTVLFALGLVATVLTMSYILWMFKRVFLGKLPENLSKVKDGSWYMLAPMMVLAGFTIVVGIYPDIFLQKIMPYMQGVLGG
;
A
#
# COMPACT_ATOMS: atom_id res chain seq x y z
N LYS A 1 22.33 10.86 -8.59
CA LYS A 1 20.97 11.34 -8.19
C LYS A 1 19.92 10.64 -9.06
N MET A 2 18.87 10.09 -8.44
CA MET A 2 17.81 9.30 -9.10
C MET A 2 16.41 9.86 -8.78
N PRO A 3 16.07 11.07 -9.27
CA PRO A 3 14.81 11.73 -8.93
C PRO A 3 13.55 10.96 -9.33
N ILE A 4 13.53 10.33 -10.52
CA ILE A 4 12.33 9.61 -10.98
C ILE A 4 12.14 8.35 -10.13
N THR A 5 13.23 7.62 -9.89
CA THR A 5 13.19 6.43 -9.04
C THR A 5 12.75 6.78 -7.62
N ALA A 6 13.18 7.92 -7.07
CA ALA A 6 12.77 8.37 -5.74
C ALA A 6 11.27 8.66 -5.66
N VAL A 7 10.67 9.29 -6.69
CA VAL A 7 9.23 9.54 -6.74
C VAL A 7 8.45 8.24 -6.84
N CYS A 8 8.84 7.33 -7.74
CA CYS A 8 8.19 6.02 -7.87
C CYS A 8 8.30 5.20 -6.58
N ALA A 9 9.47 5.20 -5.94
CA ALA A 9 9.69 4.53 -4.66
C ALA A 9 8.87 5.17 -3.54
N PHE A 10 8.67 6.50 -3.56
CA PHE A 10 7.81 7.18 -2.60
C PHE A 10 6.35 6.76 -2.77
N ILE A 11 5.82 6.73 -4.00
CA ILE A 11 4.46 6.25 -4.27
C ILE A 11 4.29 4.78 -3.84
N GLY A 12 5.29 3.94 -4.13
CA GLY A 12 5.31 2.55 -3.66
C GLY A 12 5.32 2.45 -2.14
N ALA A 13 6.13 3.26 -1.46
CA ALA A 13 6.16 3.34 -0.01
C ALA A 13 4.79 3.77 0.56
N LEU A 14 4.17 4.81 0.00
CA LEU A 14 2.80 5.24 0.38
C LEU A 14 1.78 4.10 0.20
N THR A 15 1.94 3.31 -0.86
CA THR A 15 1.07 2.16 -1.13
C THR A 15 1.23 1.07 -0.06
N ILE A 16 2.46 0.75 0.34
CA ILE A 16 2.73 -0.25 1.39
C ILE A 16 2.24 0.24 2.77
N MET A 17 2.36 1.53 3.04
CA MET A 17 1.93 2.14 4.31
C MET A 17 0.42 2.35 4.42
N GLY A 18 -0.35 2.00 3.38
CA GLY A 18 -1.80 2.19 3.39
C GLY A 18 -2.21 3.66 3.45
N ILE A 19 -1.52 4.56 2.73
CA ILE A 19 -1.87 6.00 2.76
C ILE A 19 -2.82 6.36 1.60
N PRO A 20 -3.95 7.07 1.83
CA PRO A 20 -4.78 7.60 0.76
C PRO A 20 -3.96 8.55 -0.13
N PRO A 21 -4.03 8.49 -1.48
CA PRO A 21 -5.04 7.86 -2.34
C PRO A 21 -4.60 6.51 -2.97
N THR A 22 -3.75 5.73 -2.30
CA THR A 22 -3.20 4.49 -2.88
C THR A 22 -4.10 3.27 -2.67
N SER A 23 -3.97 2.29 -3.56
CA SER A 23 -4.70 1.01 -3.47
C SER A 23 -4.48 0.23 -2.18
N GLY A 24 -3.31 0.36 -1.55
CA GLY A 24 -3.03 -0.29 -0.27
C GLY A 24 -3.95 0.21 0.84
N PHE A 25 -4.29 1.50 0.85
CA PHE A 25 -5.24 2.06 1.81
C PHE A 25 -6.64 1.46 1.64
N MET A 26 -7.15 1.36 0.42
CA MET A 26 -8.47 0.75 0.16
C MET A 26 -8.52 -0.71 0.60
N GLY A 27 -7.43 -1.46 0.38
CA GLY A 27 -7.30 -2.85 0.83
C GLY A 27 -7.37 -2.99 2.35
N GLU A 28 -6.53 -2.23 3.07
CA GLU A 28 -6.54 -2.22 4.54
C GLU A 28 -7.88 -1.72 5.10
N TRP A 29 -8.48 -0.69 4.50
CA TRP A 29 -9.77 -0.15 4.93
C TRP A 29 -10.88 -1.19 4.84
N MET A 30 -11.00 -1.91 3.72
CA MET A 30 -11.99 -2.97 3.57
C MET A 30 -11.79 -4.11 4.56
N LEU A 31 -10.54 -4.51 4.81
CA LEU A 31 -10.21 -5.54 5.80
C LEU A 31 -10.62 -5.11 7.21
N PHE A 32 -10.24 -3.91 7.63
CA PHE A 32 -10.56 -3.38 8.95
C PHE A 32 -12.05 -3.17 9.14
N TYR A 33 -12.75 -2.67 8.11
CA TYR A 33 -14.21 -2.50 8.14
C TYR A 33 -14.91 -3.86 8.31
N GLY A 34 -14.55 -4.87 7.51
CA GLY A 34 -15.19 -6.19 7.60
C GLY A 34 -14.93 -6.91 8.92
N VAL A 35 -13.72 -6.79 9.49
CA VAL A 35 -13.42 -7.35 10.81
C VAL A 35 -14.21 -6.62 11.90
N LEU A 36 -14.33 -5.29 11.82
CA LEU A 36 -15.06 -4.51 12.83
C LEU A 36 -16.57 -4.77 12.79
N GLU A 37 -17.16 -4.81 11.59
CA GLU A 37 -18.58 -5.10 11.38
C GLU A 37 -18.94 -6.47 11.98
N THR A 38 -18.18 -7.51 11.62
CA THR A 38 -18.43 -8.87 12.09
C THR A 38 -18.07 -9.09 13.57
N ALA A 39 -17.13 -8.33 14.14
CA ALA A 39 -16.84 -8.37 15.57
C ALA A 39 -17.97 -7.75 16.40
N LEU A 40 -18.58 -6.67 15.93
CA LEU A 40 -19.69 -5.99 16.60
C LEU A 40 -21.00 -6.81 16.54
N GLU A 41 -21.25 -7.49 15.43
CA GLU A 41 -22.46 -8.30 15.25
C GLU A 41 -22.45 -9.60 16.07
N GLU A 42 -21.31 -10.29 16.14
CA GLU A 42 -21.19 -11.59 16.83
C GLU A 42 -20.69 -11.47 18.29
N GLY A 43 -20.20 -10.30 18.71
CA GLY A 43 -19.66 -10.09 20.06
C GLY A 43 -18.40 -10.93 20.35
N ASP A 44 -17.61 -11.24 19.31
CA ASP A 44 -16.45 -12.12 19.41
C ASP A 44 -15.19 -11.36 19.84
N ASP A 45 -14.75 -11.60 21.09
CA ASP A 45 -13.53 -11.03 21.66
C ASP A 45 -12.27 -11.39 20.84
N LEU A 46 -12.24 -12.55 20.17
CA LEU A 46 -11.10 -12.96 19.36
C LEU A 46 -10.88 -12.01 18.19
N ARG A 47 -11.95 -11.63 17.48
CA ARG A 47 -11.87 -10.71 16.33
C ARG A 47 -11.46 -9.31 16.74
N THR A 48 -11.89 -8.85 17.91
CA THR A 48 -11.46 -7.56 18.47
C THR A 48 -9.94 -7.55 18.74
N VAL A 49 -9.40 -8.65 19.27
CA VAL A 49 -7.95 -8.81 19.46
C VAL A 49 -7.22 -8.85 18.12
N LEU A 50 -7.74 -9.58 17.13
CA LEU A 50 -7.14 -9.63 15.79
C LEU A 50 -7.12 -8.26 15.11
N PHE A 51 -8.19 -7.48 15.25
CA PHE A 51 -8.26 -6.10 14.76
C PHE A 51 -7.17 -5.23 15.40
N ALA A 52 -7.02 -5.28 16.73
CA ALA A 52 -5.99 -4.54 17.45
C ALA A 52 -4.57 -4.94 17.00
N LEU A 53 -4.31 -6.24 16.81
CA LEU A 53 -3.03 -6.73 16.28
C LEU A 53 -2.79 -6.25 14.84
N GLY A 54 -3.82 -6.22 14.00
CA GLY A 54 -3.75 -5.67 12.65
C GLY A 54 -3.34 -4.20 12.64
N LEU A 55 -3.94 -3.38 13.50
CA LEU A 55 -3.55 -1.97 13.64
C LEU A 55 -2.08 -1.80 14.06
N VAL A 56 -1.61 -2.61 15.03
CA VAL A 56 -0.21 -2.59 15.46
C VAL A 56 0.71 -2.98 14.30
N ALA A 57 0.35 -4.00 13.52
CA ALA A 57 1.12 -4.44 12.35
C ALA A 57 1.22 -3.34 11.28
N THR A 58 0.13 -2.61 11.00
CA THR A 58 0.13 -1.48 10.07
C THR A 58 1.03 -0.34 10.57
N VAL A 59 0.98 0.01 11.86
CA VAL A 59 1.86 1.04 12.44
C VAL A 59 3.34 0.64 12.36
N LEU A 60 3.66 -0.63 12.63
CA LEU A 60 5.02 -1.14 12.47
C LEU A 60 5.46 -1.05 11.01
N THR A 61 4.58 -1.39 10.07
CA THR A 61 4.80 -1.29 8.63
C THR A 61 5.11 0.13 8.20
N MET A 62 4.32 1.09 8.64
CA MET A 62 4.57 2.50 8.41
C MET A 62 5.93 2.94 8.96
N SER A 63 6.25 2.52 10.18
CA SER A 63 7.47 2.92 10.87
C SER A 63 8.75 2.48 10.14
N TYR A 64 8.86 1.20 9.76
CA TYR A 64 10.07 0.73 9.10
C TYR A 64 10.18 1.20 7.64
N ILE A 65 9.08 1.38 6.92
CA ILE A 65 9.09 1.91 5.55
C ILE A 65 9.51 3.38 5.53
N LEU A 66 8.99 4.22 6.43
CA LEU A 66 9.44 5.62 6.55
C LEU A 66 10.92 5.69 6.90
N TRP A 67 11.38 4.84 7.83
CA TRP A 67 12.79 4.76 8.21
C TRP A 67 13.68 4.37 7.03
N MET A 68 13.27 3.34 6.27
CA MET A 68 13.95 2.91 5.05
C MET A 68 14.01 4.04 4.02
N PHE A 69 12.88 4.69 3.71
CA PHE A 69 12.82 5.76 2.72
C PHE A 69 13.74 6.93 3.08
N LYS A 70 13.72 7.35 4.35
CA LYS A 70 14.62 8.39 4.87
C LYS A 70 16.09 8.01 4.69
N ARG A 71 16.46 6.76 5.00
CA ARG A 71 17.85 6.30 4.94
C ARG A 71 18.38 6.18 3.50
N VAL A 72 17.52 5.78 2.56
CA VAL A 72 17.89 5.54 1.16
C VAL A 72 17.90 6.83 0.34
N PHE A 73 16.86 7.65 0.45
CA PHE A 73 16.66 8.79 -0.46
C PHE A 73 16.93 10.16 0.17
N LEU A 74 16.73 10.31 1.49
CA LEU A 74 16.94 11.58 2.21
C LEU A 74 18.28 11.66 2.97
N GLY A 75 19.10 10.61 2.88
CA GLY A 75 20.42 10.54 3.51
C GLY A 75 21.49 11.39 2.78
N LYS A 76 22.67 11.50 3.38
CA LYS A 76 23.84 12.11 2.73
C LYS A 76 24.25 11.25 1.53
N LEU A 77 24.39 11.89 0.36
CA LEU A 77 24.83 11.21 -0.85
C LEU A 77 26.32 10.85 -0.74
N PRO A 78 26.70 9.56 -0.79
CA PRO A 78 28.10 9.15 -0.80
C PRO A 78 28.82 9.67 -2.05
N GLU A 79 30.07 10.11 -1.93
CA GLU A 79 30.85 10.66 -3.04
C GLU A 79 31.01 9.65 -4.20
N ASN A 80 31.12 8.36 -3.89
CA ASN A 80 31.21 7.27 -4.86
C ASN A 80 29.91 7.04 -5.68
N LEU A 81 28.78 7.59 -5.23
CA LEU A 81 27.48 7.47 -5.91
C LEU A 81 27.04 8.79 -6.58
N SER A 82 27.89 9.82 -6.55
CA SER A 82 27.60 11.15 -7.11
C SER A 82 27.29 11.14 -8.62
N LYS A 83 27.93 10.23 -9.37
CA LYS A 83 27.77 10.10 -10.83
C LYS A 83 26.63 9.19 -11.27
N VAL A 84 26.02 8.42 -10.36
CA VAL A 84 24.90 7.51 -10.68
C VAL A 84 23.68 8.34 -11.06
N LYS A 85 23.01 8.00 -12.15
CA LYS A 85 21.76 8.64 -12.60
C LYS A 85 20.61 7.65 -12.55
N ASP A 86 19.39 8.11 -12.82
CA ASP A 86 18.25 7.22 -13.01
C ASP A 86 18.55 6.13 -14.05
N GLY A 87 17.88 4.99 -13.88
CA GLY A 87 18.04 3.84 -14.76
C GLY A 87 17.57 4.11 -16.20
N SER A 88 17.84 3.16 -17.09
CA SER A 88 17.35 3.23 -18.47
C SER A 88 15.81 3.31 -18.51
N TRP A 89 15.26 3.88 -19.58
CA TRP A 89 13.82 4.04 -19.76
C TRP A 89 13.04 2.72 -19.62
N TYR A 90 13.65 1.60 -20.02
CA TYR A 90 13.09 0.25 -19.88
C TYR A 90 12.86 -0.18 -18.43
N MET A 91 13.57 0.41 -17.45
CA MET A 91 13.35 0.17 -16.02
C MET A 91 12.36 1.17 -15.42
N LEU A 92 12.44 2.43 -15.85
CA LEU A 92 11.60 3.51 -15.33
C LEU A 92 10.15 3.36 -15.78
N ALA A 93 9.91 2.93 -17.03
CA ALA A 93 8.56 2.81 -17.57
C ALA A 93 7.69 1.83 -16.75
N PRO A 94 8.11 0.58 -16.46
CA PRO A 94 7.37 -0.31 -15.57
C PRO A 94 7.13 0.28 -14.18
N MET A 95 8.15 0.91 -13.57
CA MET A 95 8.02 1.52 -12.25
C MET A 95 6.96 2.61 -12.21
N MET A 96 6.96 3.51 -13.20
CA MET A 96 5.98 4.59 -13.31
C MET A 96 4.58 4.06 -13.58
N VAL A 97 4.45 3.04 -14.43
CA VAL A 97 3.15 2.40 -14.72
C VAL A 97 2.59 1.77 -13.46
N LEU A 98 3.39 1.03 -12.70
CA LEU A 98 2.95 0.42 -11.44
C LEU A 98 2.59 1.48 -10.40
N ALA A 99 3.42 2.51 -10.23
CA ALA A 99 3.13 3.61 -9.31
C ALA A 99 1.85 4.37 -9.68
N GLY A 100 1.61 4.62 -10.98
CA GLY A 100 0.37 5.21 -11.45
C GLY A 100 -0.82 4.28 -11.22
N PHE A 101 -0.66 2.98 -11.48
CA PHE A 101 -1.71 1.99 -11.30
C PHE A 101 -2.17 1.89 -9.84
N THR A 102 -1.25 1.93 -8.87
CA THR A 102 -1.64 1.89 -7.45
C THR A 102 -2.45 3.11 -7.04
N ILE A 103 -2.21 4.28 -7.64
CA ILE A 103 -3.02 5.49 -7.40
C ILE A 103 -4.38 5.36 -8.07
N VAL A 104 -4.43 4.95 -9.34
CA VAL A 104 -5.71 4.81 -10.07
C VAL A 104 -6.65 3.84 -9.37
N VAL A 105 -6.14 2.67 -8.95
CA VAL A 105 -6.91 1.67 -8.22
C VAL A 105 -7.31 2.18 -6.82
N GLY A 106 -6.47 2.98 -6.17
CA GLY A 106 -6.80 3.57 -4.88
C GLY A 106 -7.89 4.64 -4.94
N ILE A 107 -7.98 5.40 -6.03
CA ILE A 107 -9.04 6.40 -6.24
C ILE A 107 -10.33 5.74 -6.75
N TYR A 108 -10.22 4.76 -7.65
CA TYR A 108 -11.36 4.08 -8.26
C TYR A 108 -11.32 2.56 -8.02
N PRO A 109 -11.49 2.11 -6.76
CA PRO A 109 -11.48 0.68 -6.43
C PRO A 109 -12.68 -0.06 -7.04
N ASP A 110 -13.78 0.65 -7.30
CA ASP A 110 -15.03 0.09 -7.82
C ASP A 110 -14.88 -0.68 -9.14
N ILE A 111 -13.92 -0.26 -9.99
CA ILE A 111 -13.65 -0.91 -11.27
C ILE A 111 -13.30 -2.41 -11.07
N PHE A 112 -12.63 -2.72 -9.96
CA PHE A 112 -12.27 -4.08 -9.59
C PHE A 112 -13.33 -4.71 -8.70
N LEU A 113 -13.84 -3.98 -7.70
CA LEU A 113 -14.82 -4.50 -6.75
C LEU A 113 -16.11 -4.94 -7.42
N GLN A 114 -16.61 -4.21 -8.42
CA GLN A 114 -17.82 -4.58 -9.16
C GLN A 114 -17.70 -5.93 -9.88
N LYS A 115 -16.48 -6.31 -10.28
CA LYS A 115 -16.22 -7.62 -10.88
C LYS A 115 -16.04 -8.70 -9.82
N ILE A 116 -15.41 -8.40 -8.69
CA ILE A 116 -15.06 -9.39 -7.66
C ILE A 116 -16.27 -9.75 -6.77
N MET A 117 -17.05 -8.75 -6.34
CA MET A 117 -18.19 -8.92 -5.44
C MET A 117 -19.20 -10.00 -5.89
N PRO A 118 -19.65 -10.08 -7.16
CA PRO A 118 -20.61 -11.11 -7.57
C PRO A 118 -20.04 -12.53 -7.48
N TYR A 119 -18.74 -12.72 -7.72
CA TYR A 119 -18.10 -14.03 -7.53
C TYR A 119 -17.97 -14.38 -6.05
N MET A 120 -17.63 -13.41 -5.20
CA MET A 120 -17.56 -13.65 -3.75
C MET A 120 -18.92 -14.03 -3.17
N GLN A 121 -20.01 -13.37 -3.59
CA GLN A 121 -21.36 -13.71 -3.16
C GLN A 121 -21.75 -15.14 -3.58
N GLY A 122 -21.42 -15.54 -4.81
CA GLY A 122 -21.65 -16.91 -5.28
C GLY A 122 -20.86 -17.99 -4.52
N VAL A 123 -19.67 -17.67 -4.01
CA VAL A 123 -18.85 -18.59 -3.19
C VAL A 123 -19.34 -18.65 -1.74
N LEU A 124 -19.78 -17.52 -1.18
CA LEU A 124 -20.28 -17.42 0.19
C LEU A 124 -21.73 -17.89 0.34
N GLY A 125 -22.38 -18.31 -0.76
CA GLY A 125 -23.71 -18.91 -0.74
C GLY A 125 -24.87 -17.89 -0.68
N GLY A 126 -24.69 -16.72 -1.29
CA GLY A 126 -25.78 -15.77 -1.55
C GLY A 126 -26.68 -16.19 -2.72
#